data_AF-A0A7K9C4G3-F1
#
_entry.id   AF-A0A7K9C4G3-F1
#
_cell.length_a   1.000
_cell.length_b   1.000
_cell.length_c   1.000
_cell.angle_alpha   90.00
_cell.angle_beta   90.00
_cell.angle_gamma   90.00
#
_symmetry.space_group_name_H-M   'P 1'
#
loop_
_entity.id
_entity.type
_entity.pdbx_description
1 polymer ?
#
loop_
_entity_poly.entity_id
_entity_poly.type
_entity_poly.pdbx_seq_one_letter_code
_entity_poly.pdbx_strand_id
1 'polypeptide(L)'
;RQVNEEISVKHLPATEPDPHVVRVGWSLDSCSTQLGEEPFSYGYGGTGRKSTNAKFETYGETFAENDVIACLLDFECGEEVEMSFLKNGKWLGVAFRVRKESLGGQALFPHVLVKNCAVEFNFGQREAPYCPLPPGFSLIQHLPLAQRVRGTRGPKSKAECEILMMVGLPAAGKTTWAVKHAAANPSKKYNILGTNAIMDKMRVRPTRGVGGGW
;
A
#
# COMPACT_ATOMS: atom_id res chain seq x y z
N ARG A 1 5.18 -13.14 -0.87
CA ARG A 1 4.03 -12.99 -1.80
C ARG A 1 4.54 -13.34 -3.19
N GLN A 2 3.72 -13.92 -4.06
CA GLN A 2 4.07 -14.25 -5.45
C GLN A 2 3.12 -13.49 -6.38
N VAL A 3 3.65 -12.90 -7.46
CA VAL A 3 2.81 -12.33 -8.53
C VAL A 3 2.49 -13.47 -9.49
N ASN A 4 1.21 -13.83 -9.60
CA ASN A 4 0.82 -15.07 -10.30
C ASN A 4 0.48 -14.83 -11.77
N GLU A 5 -0.13 -13.69 -12.12
CA GLU A 5 -0.56 -13.40 -13.49
C GLU A 5 -0.81 -11.89 -13.70
N GLU A 6 -0.35 -11.36 -14.82
CA GLU A 6 -0.79 -10.05 -15.33
C GLU A 6 -2.14 -10.16 -16.05
N ILE A 7 -3.17 -9.45 -15.55
CA ILE A 7 -4.54 -9.55 -16.10
C ILE A 7 -4.61 -8.77 -17.41
N SER A 8 -5.07 -9.41 -18.50
CA SER A 8 -5.16 -8.76 -19.81
C SER A 8 -5.84 -7.38 -19.80
N VAL A 9 -5.09 -6.34 -20.20
CA VAL A 9 -5.52 -4.94 -20.22
C VAL A 9 -5.89 -4.43 -21.62
N LYS A 10 -6.38 -5.29 -22.52
CA LYS A 10 -6.73 -4.90 -23.91
C LYS A 10 -7.73 -3.74 -24.03
N HIS A 11 -8.45 -3.43 -22.95
CA HIS A 11 -9.40 -2.33 -22.85
C HIS A 11 -8.75 -0.99 -22.43
N LEU A 12 -7.49 -0.99 -21.99
CA LEU A 12 -6.76 0.23 -21.66
C LEU A 12 -6.12 0.81 -22.94
N PRO A 13 -6.05 2.15 -23.05
CA PRO A 13 -5.29 2.79 -24.12
C PRO A 13 -3.84 2.34 -24.10
N ALA A 14 -3.22 2.19 -25.27
CA ALA A 14 -1.79 1.87 -25.39
C ALA A 14 -0.87 2.92 -24.71
N THR A 15 -1.41 4.11 -24.41
CA THR A 15 -0.72 5.20 -23.71
C THR A 15 -0.75 5.07 -22.19
N GLU A 16 -1.39 4.03 -21.62
CA GLU A 16 -1.38 3.80 -20.17
C GLU A 16 0.05 3.46 -19.71
N PRO A 17 0.71 4.33 -18.92
CA PRO A 17 2.13 4.20 -18.64
C PRO A 17 2.46 3.05 -17.69
N ASP A 18 1.54 2.70 -16.79
CA ASP A 18 1.70 1.66 -15.78
C ASP A 18 0.42 0.78 -15.75
N PRO A 19 0.22 -0.13 -16.72
CA PRO A 19 -1.00 -0.95 -16.84
C PRO A 19 -1.15 -1.93 -15.68
N HIS A 20 -0.02 -2.41 -15.17
CA HIS A 20 0.11 -3.35 -14.06
C HIS A 20 0.85 -2.65 -12.93
N VAL A 21 0.21 -2.55 -11.76
CA VAL A 21 0.85 -1.96 -10.57
C VAL A 21 0.69 -2.91 -9.41
N VAL A 22 1.82 -3.30 -8.82
CA VAL A 22 1.87 -3.98 -7.54
C VAL A 22 2.76 -3.14 -6.62
N ARG A 23 2.24 -2.82 -5.43
CA ARG A 23 3.00 -2.19 -4.35
C ARG A 23 2.70 -2.90 -3.06
N VAL A 24 3.75 -3.26 -2.32
CA VAL A 24 3.68 -4.04 -1.09
C VAL A 24 4.39 -3.32 0.04
N GLY A 25 3.93 -3.49 1.27
CA GLY A 25 4.60 -2.95 2.43
C GLY A 25 3.67 -2.85 3.63
N TRP A 26 3.75 -1.73 4.34
CA TRP A 26 3.13 -1.55 5.64
C TRP A 26 2.48 -0.18 5.77
N SER A 27 1.36 -0.10 6.47
CA SER A 27 0.78 1.19 6.87
C SER A 27 0.04 1.10 8.19
N LEU A 28 -0.29 2.25 8.78
CA LEU A 28 -1.27 2.31 9.87
C LEU A 28 -2.67 1.94 9.37
N ASP A 29 -3.53 1.52 10.29
CA ASP A 29 -4.94 1.19 9.98
C ASP A 29 -5.74 2.43 9.54
N SER A 30 -5.35 3.62 9.99
CA SER A 30 -5.98 4.88 9.62
C SER A 30 -5.64 5.35 8.20
N CYS A 31 -4.67 4.72 7.53
CA CYS A 31 -4.28 5.12 6.20
C CYS A 31 -5.36 4.82 5.15
N SER A 32 -5.38 5.62 4.08
CA SER A 32 -6.18 5.35 2.89
C SER A 32 -5.70 4.09 2.16
N THR A 33 -6.42 3.70 1.10
CA THR A 33 -6.03 2.56 0.25
C THR A 33 -4.84 2.85 -0.68
N GLN A 34 -4.30 4.08 -0.65
CA GLN A 34 -3.22 4.52 -1.52
C GLN A 34 -1.85 4.32 -0.83
N LEU A 35 -1.36 3.08 -0.85
CA LEU A 35 -0.09 2.71 -0.22
C LEU A 35 1.08 3.62 -0.67
N GLY A 36 1.76 4.28 0.27
CA GLY A 36 2.93 5.13 0.02
C GLY A 36 2.60 6.60 -0.33
N GLU A 37 1.34 6.98 -0.44
CA GLU A 37 0.90 8.34 -0.83
C GLU A 37 0.57 9.24 0.37
N GLU A 38 0.80 8.76 1.59
CA GLU A 38 0.55 9.50 2.84
C GLU A 38 1.56 9.15 3.93
N PRO A 39 1.64 9.94 5.03
CA PRO A 39 2.47 9.62 6.18
C PRO A 39 2.13 8.25 6.77
N PHE A 40 3.13 7.58 7.34
CA PHE A 40 3.00 6.24 7.93
C PHE A 40 2.47 5.16 6.98
N SER A 41 2.58 5.40 5.68
CA SER A 41 2.32 4.44 4.61
C SER A 41 3.63 4.21 3.85
N TYR A 42 4.11 2.97 3.84
CA TYR A 42 5.44 2.59 3.38
C TYR A 42 5.31 1.49 2.34
N GLY A 43 5.50 1.84 1.07
CA GLY A 43 5.29 0.93 -0.06
C GLY A 43 6.54 0.73 -0.90
N TYR A 44 6.79 -0.50 -1.33
CA TYR A 44 7.76 -0.88 -2.34
C TYR A 44 7.02 -1.40 -3.58
N GLY A 45 7.25 -0.78 -4.74
CA GLY A 45 6.53 -1.06 -5.98
C GLY A 45 7.35 -1.82 -7.01
N GLY A 46 6.66 -2.47 -7.97
CA GLY A 46 7.27 -3.25 -9.07
C GLY A 46 8.27 -2.47 -9.93
N THR A 47 8.21 -1.13 -9.89
CA THR A 47 9.16 -0.23 -10.56
C THR A 47 10.51 -0.08 -9.82
N GLY A 48 10.76 -0.86 -8.76
CA GLY A 48 12.00 -0.79 -7.96
C GLY A 48 12.06 0.42 -7.03
N ARG A 49 10.94 1.15 -6.89
CA ARG A 49 10.86 2.35 -6.06
C ARG A 49 10.20 2.08 -4.73
N LYS A 50 10.78 2.66 -3.67
CA LYS A 50 10.12 2.80 -2.38
C LYS A 50 9.34 4.11 -2.34
N SER A 51 8.26 4.14 -1.56
CA SER A 51 7.32 5.26 -1.50
C SER A 51 6.76 5.46 -0.11
N THR A 52 6.74 6.71 0.34
CA THR A 52 6.08 7.14 1.58
C THR A 52 5.76 8.63 1.49
N ASN A 53 4.61 9.05 2.03
CA ASN A 53 4.17 10.45 1.99
C ASN A 53 4.27 11.09 0.59
N ALA A 54 3.82 10.37 -0.43
CA ALA A 54 3.86 10.76 -1.84
C ALA A 54 5.26 11.03 -2.43
N LYS A 55 6.33 10.67 -1.70
CA LYS A 55 7.71 10.69 -2.20
C LYS A 55 8.05 9.31 -2.72
N PHE A 56 8.65 9.26 -3.90
CA PHE A 56 9.05 8.03 -4.57
C PHE A 56 10.55 8.06 -4.82
N GLU A 57 11.28 7.06 -4.37
CA GLU A 57 12.74 7.01 -4.42
C GLU A 57 13.19 5.66 -4.97
N THR A 58 14.29 5.64 -5.72
CA THR A 58 14.93 4.38 -6.13
C THR A 58 15.43 3.65 -4.88
N TYR A 59 15.21 2.34 -4.82
CA TYR A 59 15.58 1.54 -3.65
C TYR A 59 16.12 0.18 -4.04
N GLY A 60 15.31 -0.61 -4.73
CA GLY A 60 15.60 -2.00 -5.02
C GLY A 60 15.54 -2.28 -6.51
N GLU A 61 15.41 -3.56 -6.83
CA GLU A 61 15.26 -4.05 -8.20
C GLU A 61 13.81 -3.94 -8.65
N THR A 62 13.55 -3.86 -9.95
CA THR A 62 12.17 -4.04 -10.44
C THR A 62 11.70 -5.46 -10.16
N PHE A 63 10.39 -5.66 -10.04
CA PHE A 63 9.80 -7.00 -9.94
C PHE A 63 8.51 -7.10 -10.74
N ALA A 64 8.24 -8.29 -11.26
CA ALA A 64 7.13 -8.58 -12.16
C ALA A 64 6.48 -9.94 -11.83
N GLU A 65 5.72 -10.48 -12.78
CA GLU A 65 5.17 -11.84 -12.68
C GLU A 65 6.24 -12.86 -12.31
N ASN A 66 5.84 -13.85 -11.49
CA ASN A 66 6.68 -14.93 -10.95
C ASN A 66 7.73 -14.51 -9.92
N ASP A 67 7.94 -13.22 -9.67
CA ASP A 67 8.79 -12.77 -8.57
C ASP A 67 8.12 -12.99 -7.21
N VAL A 68 8.94 -13.41 -6.25
CA VAL A 68 8.56 -13.55 -4.84
C VAL A 68 9.12 -12.39 -4.04
N ILE A 69 8.23 -11.58 -3.47
CA ILE A 69 8.60 -10.50 -2.55
C ILE A 69 8.26 -10.89 -1.12
N ALA A 70 9.29 -10.95 -0.26
CA ALA A 70 9.13 -11.03 1.18
C ALA A 70 9.24 -9.61 1.78
N CYS A 71 8.29 -9.25 2.62
CA CYS A 71 8.24 -7.96 3.31
C CYS A 71 8.63 -8.20 4.77
N LEU A 72 9.74 -7.60 5.20
CA LEU A 72 10.24 -7.72 6.56
C LEU A 72 9.90 -6.47 7.36
N LEU A 73 9.63 -6.68 8.64
CA LEU A 73 9.37 -5.63 9.61
C LEU A 73 10.06 -6.01 10.92
N ASP A 74 11.03 -5.22 11.32
CA ASP A 74 11.87 -5.46 12.49
C ASP A 74 11.59 -4.40 13.56
N PHE A 75 11.11 -4.84 14.73
CA PHE A 75 10.85 -4.00 15.90
C PHE A 75 11.96 -4.10 16.95
N GLU A 76 12.99 -4.90 16.74
CA GLU A 76 14.09 -5.15 17.68
C GLU A 76 15.29 -4.20 17.45
N CYS A 77 15.21 -3.32 16.44
CA CYS A 77 16.23 -2.34 16.10
C CYS A 77 16.21 -1.08 16.99
N GLY A 78 16.50 -1.24 18.29
CA GLY A 78 16.60 -0.12 19.24
C GLY A 78 15.29 0.69 19.34
N GLU A 79 15.34 2.00 19.12
CA GLU A 79 14.17 2.89 19.13
C GLU A 79 13.48 3.03 17.75
N GLU A 80 13.97 2.32 16.74
CA GLU A 80 13.43 2.37 15.39
C GLU A 80 12.74 1.05 15.01
N VAL A 81 11.88 1.16 14.01
CA VAL A 81 11.30 0.04 13.29
C VAL A 81 11.88 0.06 11.89
N GLU A 82 12.56 -1.02 11.51
CA GLU A 82 13.15 -1.15 10.17
C GLU A 82 12.23 -1.94 9.24
N MET A 83 12.09 -1.45 8.02
CA MET A 83 11.33 -2.12 6.96
C MET A 83 12.28 -2.45 5.82
N SER A 84 12.33 -3.71 5.43
CA SER A 84 13.17 -4.18 4.32
C SER A 84 12.46 -5.23 3.48
N PHE A 85 13.01 -5.52 2.32
CA PHE A 85 12.39 -6.43 1.37
C PHE A 85 13.43 -7.44 0.85
N LEU A 86 12.96 -8.66 0.56
CA LEU A 86 13.70 -9.62 -0.24
C LEU A 86 12.98 -9.85 -1.56
N LYS A 87 13.75 -9.94 -2.64
CA LYS A 87 13.28 -10.43 -3.93
C LYS A 87 13.89 -11.80 -4.18
N ASN A 88 13.07 -12.83 -4.32
CA ASN A 88 13.50 -14.21 -4.57
C ASN A 88 14.56 -14.68 -3.54
N GLY A 89 14.39 -14.30 -2.27
CA GLY A 89 15.34 -14.61 -1.20
C GLY A 89 16.60 -13.72 -1.13
N LYS A 90 16.80 -12.80 -2.07
CA LYS A 90 17.90 -11.81 -2.02
C LYS A 90 17.47 -10.56 -1.27
N TRP A 91 18.22 -10.18 -0.23
CA TRP A 91 17.99 -8.96 0.54
C TRP A 91 18.31 -7.70 -0.28
N LEU A 92 17.42 -6.71 -0.24
CA LEU A 92 17.53 -5.45 -1.01
C LEU A 92 18.01 -4.26 -0.16
N GLY A 93 18.42 -4.49 1.08
CA GLY A 93 18.80 -3.44 2.03
C GLY A 93 17.61 -2.85 2.80
N VAL A 94 17.86 -1.89 3.69
CA VAL A 94 16.80 -1.22 4.47
C VAL A 94 16.07 -0.19 3.60
N ALA A 95 14.75 -0.30 3.50
CA ALA A 95 13.91 0.62 2.75
C ALA A 95 13.51 1.84 3.59
N PHE A 96 13.03 1.59 4.81
CA PHE A 96 12.51 2.63 5.70
C PHE A 96 12.95 2.39 7.14
N ARG A 97 13.09 3.50 7.86
CA ARG A 97 13.26 3.56 9.31
C ARG A 97 12.23 4.53 9.85
N VAL A 98 11.53 4.13 10.91
CA VAL A 98 10.59 5.00 11.62
C VAL A 98 10.81 4.86 13.11
N ARG A 99 10.83 5.98 13.83
CA ARG A 99 10.92 5.98 15.28
C ARG A 99 9.68 5.39 15.92
N LYS A 100 9.83 4.54 16.93
CA LYS A 100 8.72 3.92 17.66
C LYS A 100 7.83 4.98 18.31
N GLU A 101 8.40 6.09 18.78
CA GLU A 101 7.66 7.21 19.36
C GLU A 101 6.72 7.86 18.32
N SER A 102 7.16 7.95 17.07
CA SER A 102 6.35 8.50 15.98
C SER A 102 5.16 7.61 15.62
N LEU A 103 5.24 6.30 15.89
CA LEU A 103 4.10 5.38 15.73
C LEU A 103 3.12 5.46 16.90
N GLY A 104 3.48 6.04 18.04
CA GLY A 104 2.57 6.21 19.18
C GLY A 104 1.96 4.90 19.70
N GLY A 105 2.69 3.79 19.60
CA GLY A 105 2.19 2.46 19.96
C GLY A 105 1.17 1.85 18.98
N GLN A 106 0.92 2.49 17.84
CA GLN A 106 0.04 1.96 16.80
C GLN A 106 0.72 0.83 16.03
N ALA A 107 -0.05 -0.20 15.69
CA ALA A 107 0.44 -1.32 14.90
C ALA A 107 0.54 -0.96 13.40
N LEU A 108 1.51 -1.60 12.74
CA LEU A 108 1.65 -1.60 11.29
C LEU A 108 0.96 -2.83 10.69
N PHE A 109 0.21 -2.61 9.61
CA PHE A 109 -0.57 -3.64 8.93
C PHE A 109 0.04 -3.95 7.57
N PRO A 110 0.09 -5.24 7.15
CA PRO A 110 0.48 -5.58 5.80
C PRO A 110 -0.48 -4.90 4.81
N HIS A 111 0.06 -4.06 3.93
CA HIS A 111 -0.69 -3.31 2.95
C HIS A 111 -0.23 -3.71 1.55
N VAL A 112 -1.18 -4.04 0.68
CA VAL A 112 -0.92 -4.24 -0.75
C VAL A 112 -1.88 -3.46 -1.59
N LEU A 113 -1.32 -2.72 -2.54
CA LEU A 113 -2.03 -2.06 -3.62
C LEU A 113 -1.78 -2.85 -4.89
N VAL A 114 -2.86 -3.18 -5.58
CA VAL A 114 -2.84 -3.94 -6.83
C VAL A 114 -3.71 -3.24 -7.86
N LYS A 115 -3.22 -3.16 -9.09
CA LYS A 115 -3.94 -2.72 -10.28
C LYS A 115 -3.68 -3.73 -11.38
N ASN A 116 -4.75 -4.38 -11.85
CA ASN A 116 -4.73 -5.32 -12.98
C ASN A 116 -3.70 -6.47 -12.84
N CYS A 117 -3.46 -6.96 -11.62
CA CYS A 117 -2.61 -8.12 -11.38
C CYS A 117 -3.30 -9.09 -10.42
N ALA A 118 -3.03 -10.38 -10.57
CA ALA A 118 -3.32 -11.39 -9.56
C ALA A 118 -2.08 -11.60 -8.69
N VAL A 119 -2.27 -11.60 -7.37
CA VAL A 119 -1.18 -11.77 -6.39
C VAL A 119 -1.59 -12.78 -5.32
N GLU A 120 -0.67 -13.65 -4.96
CA GLU A 120 -0.85 -14.63 -3.90
C GLU A 120 -0.06 -14.25 -2.66
N PHE A 121 -0.69 -14.44 -1.51
CA PHE A 121 -0.14 -14.05 -0.22
C PHE A 121 0.05 -15.27 0.65
N ASN A 122 1.23 -15.37 1.28
CA ASN A 122 1.48 -16.32 2.35
C ASN A 122 1.84 -15.52 3.60
N PHE A 123 0.95 -15.58 4.59
CA PHE A 123 1.08 -14.98 5.90
C PHE A 123 1.47 -16.00 6.98
N GLY A 124 1.71 -17.26 6.58
CA GLY A 124 1.91 -18.41 7.48
C GLY A 124 0.78 -19.43 7.42
N GLN A 125 -0.14 -19.32 6.47
CA GLN A 125 -1.20 -20.32 6.27
C GLN A 125 -0.74 -21.53 5.44
N ARG A 126 0.44 -21.46 4.81
CA ARG A 126 1.06 -22.58 4.07
C ARG A 126 2.17 -23.19 4.94
N GLU A 127 2.48 -24.47 4.72
CA GLU A 127 3.52 -25.21 5.47
C GLU A 127 4.90 -24.55 5.39
N ALA A 128 5.26 -24.02 4.20
CA ALA A 128 6.55 -23.38 3.96
C ALA A 128 6.40 -21.97 3.36
N PRO A 129 7.33 -21.04 3.64
CA PRO A 129 7.40 -19.77 2.93
C PRO A 129 7.84 -19.99 1.47
N TYR A 130 7.50 -19.05 0.57
CA TYR A 130 7.91 -19.14 -0.84
C TYR A 130 9.41 -18.96 -1.06
N CYS A 131 10.08 -18.29 -0.12
CA CYS A 131 11.53 -18.17 -0.08
C CYS A 131 12.00 -18.27 1.39
N PRO A 132 13.24 -18.71 1.64
CA PRO A 132 13.80 -18.74 2.99
C PRO A 132 13.72 -17.36 3.66
N LEU A 133 13.29 -17.33 4.91
CA LEU A 133 13.30 -16.11 5.72
C LEU A 133 14.68 -15.95 6.39
N PRO A 134 15.16 -14.71 6.59
CA PRO A 134 16.36 -14.49 7.38
C PRO A 134 16.19 -14.97 8.83
N PRO A 135 17.28 -15.33 9.52
CA PRO A 135 17.24 -15.68 10.94
C PRO A 135 16.56 -14.58 11.77
N GLY A 136 15.76 -14.99 12.77
CA GLY A 136 15.00 -14.07 13.64
C GLY A 136 13.64 -13.64 13.09
N PHE A 137 13.38 -13.82 11.78
CA PHE A 137 12.07 -13.48 11.20
C PHE A 137 11.11 -14.67 11.20
N SER A 138 9.83 -14.37 11.43
CA SER A 138 8.74 -15.33 11.34
C SER A 138 7.56 -14.74 10.57
N LEU A 139 6.71 -15.61 10.01
CA LEU A 139 5.49 -15.18 9.33
C LEU A 139 4.46 -14.67 10.34
N ILE A 140 3.73 -13.62 9.98
CA ILE A 140 2.80 -12.91 10.89
C ILE A 140 1.78 -13.84 11.57
N GLN A 141 1.33 -14.91 10.92
CA GLN A 141 0.36 -15.85 11.50
C GLN A 141 0.96 -16.71 12.62
N HIS A 142 2.27 -16.91 12.63
CA HIS A 142 2.99 -17.67 13.65
C HIS A 142 3.30 -16.84 14.90
N LEU A 143 3.13 -15.51 14.84
CA LEU A 143 3.28 -14.65 16.02
C LEU A 143 2.19 -14.95 17.07
N PRO A 144 2.50 -14.85 18.37
CA PRO A 144 1.49 -14.95 19.43
C PRO A 144 0.34 -13.95 19.22
N LEU A 145 -0.88 -14.33 19.62
CA LEU A 145 -2.04 -13.42 19.50
C LEU A 145 -1.86 -12.11 20.28
N ALA A 146 -1.16 -12.16 21.42
CA ALA A 146 -0.87 -10.98 22.24
C ALA A 146 0.03 -9.94 21.54
N GLN A 147 0.77 -10.34 20.50
CA GLN A 147 1.62 -9.45 19.70
C GLN A 147 0.94 -9.00 18.40
N ARG A 148 -0.34 -9.34 18.21
CA ARG A 148 -1.10 -9.03 17.00
C ARG A 148 -2.24 -8.08 17.33
N VAL A 149 -2.34 -7.02 16.54
CA VAL A 149 -3.49 -6.11 16.60
C VAL A 149 -4.46 -6.46 15.48
N ARG A 150 -5.75 -6.49 15.81
CA ARG A 150 -6.81 -6.70 14.81
C ARG A 150 -7.04 -5.38 14.05
N GLY A 151 -6.92 -5.42 12.73
CA GLY A 151 -7.26 -4.28 11.88
C GLY A 151 -8.76 -4.03 11.81
N THR A 152 -9.15 -2.90 11.21
CA THR A 152 -10.57 -2.55 11.02
C THR A 152 -11.34 -3.70 10.35
N ARG A 153 -12.49 -4.05 10.93
CA ARG A 153 -13.39 -5.06 10.37
C ARG A 153 -14.31 -4.44 9.34
N GLY A 154 -14.40 -5.07 8.17
CA GLY A 154 -15.42 -4.71 7.19
C GLY A 154 -16.83 -5.02 7.68
N PRO A 155 -17.86 -4.49 6.98
CA PRO A 155 -19.26 -4.82 7.21
C PRO A 155 -19.49 -6.34 7.16
N LYS A 156 -20.36 -6.87 8.02
CA LYS A 156 -20.62 -8.33 8.08
C LYS A 156 -21.48 -8.83 6.92
N SER A 157 -22.26 -7.93 6.33
CA SER A 157 -23.18 -8.24 5.23
C SER A 157 -23.29 -7.07 4.27
N LYS A 158 -23.82 -7.31 3.07
CA LYS A 158 -24.09 -6.26 2.08
C LYS A 158 -25.06 -5.20 2.59
N ALA A 159 -25.98 -5.57 3.49
CA ALA A 159 -26.93 -4.65 4.11
C ALA A 159 -26.26 -3.65 5.08
N GLU A 160 -25.08 -3.97 5.60
CA GLU A 160 -24.28 -3.07 6.44
C GLU A 160 -23.31 -2.19 5.62
N CYS A 161 -23.24 -2.38 4.29
CA CYS A 161 -22.46 -1.50 3.41
C CYS A 161 -23.20 -0.19 3.20
N GLU A 162 -22.48 0.93 3.28
CA GLU A 162 -23.05 2.25 3.04
C GLU A 162 -22.55 2.83 1.72
N ILE A 163 -23.49 3.28 0.90
CA ILE A 163 -23.21 4.04 -0.32
C ILE A 163 -23.97 5.36 -0.20
N LEU A 164 -23.23 6.46 -0.14
CA LEU A 164 -23.79 7.81 -0.04
C LEU A 164 -23.59 8.53 -1.38
N MET A 165 -24.68 8.70 -2.13
CA MET A 165 -24.66 9.43 -3.40
C MET A 165 -25.08 10.89 -3.17
N MET A 166 -24.13 11.80 -3.34
CA MET A 166 -24.37 13.24 -3.16
C MET A 166 -24.95 13.86 -4.45
N VAL A 167 -26.20 14.31 -4.39
CA VAL A 167 -26.90 14.98 -5.52
C VAL A 167 -27.19 16.43 -5.16
N GLY A 168 -26.96 17.36 -6.10
CA GLY A 168 -27.26 18.78 -5.91
C GLY A 168 -26.44 19.69 -6.80
N LEU A 169 -26.77 20.98 -6.79
CA LEU A 169 -26.15 22.00 -7.64
C LEU A 169 -24.63 22.14 -7.42
N PRO A 170 -23.86 22.59 -8.43
CA PRO A 170 -22.48 23.03 -8.23
C PRO A 170 -22.35 24.02 -7.06
N ALA A 171 -21.23 23.97 -6.34
CA ALA A 171 -20.96 24.81 -5.17
C ALA A 171 -21.93 24.68 -3.97
N ALA A 172 -22.90 23.76 -3.97
CA ALA A 172 -23.83 23.54 -2.86
C ALA A 172 -23.22 22.84 -1.61
N GLY A 173 -21.88 22.77 -1.49
CA GLY A 173 -21.21 22.20 -0.32
C GLY A 173 -21.17 20.67 -0.23
N LYS A 174 -21.56 19.94 -1.29
CA LYS A 174 -21.61 18.46 -1.30
C LYS A 174 -20.29 17.80 -0.89
N THR A 175 -19.18 18.22 -1.51
CA THR A 175 -17.85 17.69 -1.21
C THR A 175 -17.44 18.00 0.23
N THR A 176 -17.72 19.23 0.71
CA THR A 176 -17.45 19.64 2.08
C THR A 176 -18.19 18.75 3.08
N TRP A 177 -19.47 18.47 2.81
CA TRP A 177 -20.26 17.56 3.66
C TRP A 177 -19.68 16.15 3.66
N ALA A 178 -19.36 15.59 2.48
CA ALA A 178 -18.82 14.23 2.37
C ALA A 178 -17.48 14.08 3.12
N VAL A 179 -16.58 15.06 2.98
CA VAL A 179 -15.30 15.08 3.70
C VAL A 179 -15.52 15.18 5.22
N LYS A 180 -16.42 16.06 5.66
CA LYS A 180 -16.75 16.19 7.09
C LYS A 180 -17.37 14.92 7.66
N HIS A 181 -18.29 14.29 6.92
CA HIS A 181 -18.93 13.04 7.32
C HIS A 181 -17.92 11.90 7.41
N ALA A 182 -16.98 11.81 6.47
CA ALA A 182 -15.90 10.83 6.53
C ALA A 182 -14.97 11.04 7.73
N ALA A 183 -14.58 12.30 7.99
CA ALA A 183 -13.74 12.65 9.14
C ALA A 183 -14.43 12.40 10.49
N ALA A 184 -15.75 12.57 10.57
CA ALA A 184 -16.54 12.27 11.76
C ALA A 184 -16.74 10.76 11.99
N ASN A 185 -16.51 9.93 10.98
CA ASN A 185 -16.72 8.48 11.01
C ASN A 185 -15.47 7.71 10.52
N PRO A 186 -14.31 7.87 11.17
CA PRO A 186 -13.04 7.31 10.69
C PRO A 186 -13.06 5.77 10.61
N SER A 187 -13.81 5.11 11.50
CA SER A 187 -13.97 3.65 11.48
C SER A 187 -14.70 3.10 10.25
N LYS A 188 -15.48 3.94 9.56
CA LYS A 188 -16.22 3.57 8.34
C LYS A 188 -15.34 3.57 7.10
N LYS A 189 -14.17 4.24 7.15
CA LYS A 189 -13.20 4.33 6.04
C LYS A 189 -13.84 4.64 4.69
N TYR A 190 -14.70 5.67 4.64
CA TYR A 190 -15.37 6.05 3.40
C TYR A 190 -14.37 6.38 2.29
N ASN A 191 -14.58 5.77 1.12
CA ASN A 191 -13.87 6.12 -0.09
C ASN A 191 -14.67 7.16 -0.89
N ILE A 192 -14.21 8.41 -0.89
CA ILE A 192 -14.90 9.52 -1.56
C ILE A 192 -14.59 9.48 -3.05
N LEU A 193 -15.59 9.10 -3.85
CA LEU A 193 -15.53 9.13 -5.29
C LEU A 193 -16.08 10.46 -5.81
N GLY A 194 -15.20 11.33 -6.31
CA GLY A 194 -15.58 12.61 -6.90
C GLY A 194 -14.60 13.05 -7.97
N THR A 195 -14.94 14.11 -8.69
CA THR A 195 -14.11 14.61 -9.80
C THR A 195 -12.68 14.92 -9.37
N ASN A 196 -12.48 15.45 -8.15
CA ASN A 196 -11.15 15.71 -7.60
C ASN A 196 -10.36 14.42 -7.38
N ALA A 197 -10.98 13.36 -6.86
CA ALA A 197 -10.32 12.07 -6.68
C ALA A 197 -9.89 11.46 -8.03
N ILE A 198 -10.63 11.74 -9.11
CA ILE A 198 -10.25 11.36 -10.48
C ILE A 198 -9.10 12.24 -10.97
N MET A 199 -9.19 13.57 -10.80
CA MET A 199 -8.15 14.51 -11.23
C MET A 199 -6.82 14.27 -10.52
N ASP A 200 -6.83 14.00 -9.22
CA ASP A 200 -5.62 13.68 -8.44
C ASP A 200 -4.95 12.40 -8.95
N LYS A 201 -5.75 11.38 -9.32
CA LYS A 201 -5.25 10.16 -9.96
C LYS A 201 -4.77 10.36 -11.39
N MET A 202 -5.23 11.41 -12.06
CA MET A 202 -4.84 11.78 -13.43
C MET A 202 -3.68 12.79 -13.46
N ARG A 203 -3.11 13.20 -12.32
CA ARG A 203 -1.91 14.05 -12.33
C ARG A 203 -0.76 13.29 -12.98
N VAL A 204 -0.48 13.66 -14.23
CA VAL A 204 0.66 13.18 -15.01
C VAL A 204 1.93 13.52 -14.22
N ARG A 205 2.82 12.54 -14.01
CA ARG A 205 4.14 12.80 -13.43
C ARG A 205 4.78 13.94 -14.24
N PRO A 206 5.42 14.95 -13.61
CA PRO A 206 6.14 15.96 -14.37
C PRO A 206 7.09 15.23 -15.31
N THR A 207 7.00 15.55 -16.60
CA THR A 207 7.96 15.06 -17.59
C THR A 207 9.36 15.34 -17.04
N ARG A 208 10.25 14.34 -17.10
CA ARG A 208 11.67 14.56 -16.83
C ARG A 208 12.09 15.76 -17.66
N GLY A 209 12.44 16.86 -17.00
CA GLY A 209 12.92 18.05 -17.65
C GLY A 209 14.08 17.65 -18.55
N VAL A 210 13.86 17.76 -19.87
CA VAL A 210 14.98 17.87 -20.79
C VAL A 210 15.64 19.18 -20.41
N GLY A 211 16.80 19.09 -19.78
CA GLY A 211 17.69 20.22 -19.60
C GLY A 211 18.04 20.74 -20.98
N GLY A 212 17.34 21.79 -21.40
CA GLY A 212 17.74 22.61 -22.53
C GLY A 212 18.91 23.46 -22.08
N GLY A 213 20.12 22.94 -22.25
CA GLY A 213 21.30 23.77 -22.39
C GLY A 213 21.43 24.12 -23.87
N TRP A 214 21.25 25.40 -24.19
CA TRP A 214 22.08 26.26 -25.04
C TRP A 214 21.79 27.70 -24.63
#